data_AF-A0A2S9V4H8-F1
#
_entry.id   AF-A0A2S9V4H8-F1
#
_cell.length_a   1.000
_cell.length_b   1.000
_cell.length_c   1.000
_cell.angle_alpha   90.00
_cell.angle_beta   90.00
_cell.angle_gamma   90.00
#
_symmetry.space_group_name_H-M   'P 1'
#
loop_
_entity.id
_entity.type
_entity.pdbx_description
1 polymer ?
#
loop_
_entity_poly.entity_id
_entity_poly.type
_entity_poly.pdbx_seq_one_letter_code
_entity_poly.pdbx_strand_id
1 'polypeptide(L)'
;MRLWTYRRPFNYDNSNYEVHYSFSFTTYTSRLYKNGHLIDELTGNFIDELKVLTHTVHSDNAGNTLKVSVGYINWLTVGIEVYHNHERICASHPDNDIYFADKKLKKLAGTHAQETETLKQERQKQSEQWRKNKHSIFADIGLGAAFFIVSKTTGDLTVAAFTSIALGLALVVVQRFVKVDLLGGFAVFGTVMLLISALLSLTFDSEFFVQLKGTIMGVLGALVLLVDGVFRKGRYFAPRFERYLNSPIKHQPFVIGLSVLGLMMAGINYAVATLLTEDQWLTYTTFIDMPLYLILFFMLISKTSQKEAPGISNR
;
A
#
# COMPACT_ATOMS: atom_id res chain seq x y z
N MET A 1 4.27 14.19 11.77
CA MET A 1 3.73 15.27 10.91
C MET A 1 2.22 15.27 11.06
N ARG A 2 1.61 16.42 11.37
CA ARG A 2 0.15 16.57 11.55
C ARG A 2 -0.49 16.87 10.20
N LEU A 3 -1.45 16.07 9.76
CA LEU A 3 -2.10 16.21 8.45
C LEU A 3 -3.25 17.20 8.50
N TRP A 4 -4.13 17.06 9.49
CA TRP A 4 -5.32 17.90 9.63
C TRP A 4 -5.71 18.06 11.09
N THR A 5 -6.57 19.04 11.38
CA THR A 5 -7.16 19.25 12.71
C THR A 5 -8.60 19.71 12.60
N TYR A 6 -9.52 18.96 13.17
CA TYR A 6 -10.90 19.39 13.36
C TYR A 6 -11.04 20.17 14.65
N ARG A 7 -11.80 21.26 14.60
CA ARG A 7 -12.14 22.08 15.76
C ARG A 7 -13.62 21.96 16.05
N ARG A 8 -13.95 21.74 17.33
CA ARG A 8 -15.33 21.58 17.82
C ARG A 8 -15.51 22.42 19.09
N PRO A 9 -15.98 23.66 18.96
CA PRO A 9 -16.29 24.51 20.10
C PRO A 9 -17.61 24.09 20.77
N PHE A 10 -17.70 24.28 22.08
CA PHE A 10 -18.94 24.16 22.85
C PHE A 10 -18.86 25.04 24.11
N ASN A 11 -20.02 25.47 24.61
CA ASN A 11 -20.08 26.31 25.81
C ASN A 11 -20.68 25.52 26.96
N TYR A 12 -20.07 25.62 28.14
CA TYR A 12 -20.56 24.99 29.36
C TYR A 12 -20.14 25.81 30.58
N ASP A 13 -21.08 26.04 31.50
CA ASP A 13 -20.86 26.76 32.76
C ASP A 13 -20.12 28.11 32.57
N ASN A 14 -20.64 28.91 31.63
CA ASN A 14 -20.09 30.22 31.23
C ASN A 14 -18.60 30.20 30.80
N SER A 15 -18.06 29.01 30.50
CA SER A 15 -16.73 28.79 29.97
C SER A 15 -16.80 28.29 28.53
N ASN A 16 -15.88 28.76 27.70
CA ASN A 16 -15.77 28.33 26.31
C ASN A 16 -14.81 27.15 26.25
N TYR A 17 -15.28 26.01 25.76
CA TYR A 17 -14.47 24.83 25.54
C TYR A 17 -14.26 24.59 24.04
N GLU A 18 -13.12 24.02 23.69
CA GLU A 18 -12.83 23.66 22.31
C GLU A 18 -12.07 22.33 22.25
N VAL A 19 -12.56 21.39 21.45
CA VAL A 19 -11.85 20.14 21.15
C VAL A 19 -11.11 20.29 19.83
N HIS A 20 -9.80 20.05 19.86
CA HIS A 20 -8.94 19.98 18.69
C HIS A 20 -8.57 18.53 18.44
N TYR A 21 -9.19 17.91 17.44
CA TYR A 21 -8.89 16.54 17.05
C TYR A 21 -8.00 16.54 15.82
N SER A 22 -6.75 16.11 15.99
CA SER A 22 -5.75 16.09 14.93
C SER A 22 -5.33 14.67 14.60
N PHE A 23 -4.94 14.41 13.36
CA PHE A 23 -4.43 13.10 12.97
C PHE A 23 -3.18 13.20 12.10
N SER A 24 -2.41 12.13 12.12
CA SER A 24 -1.22 11.86 11.31
C SER A 24 -1.42 10.54 10.55
N PHE A 25 -0.38 10.04 9.88
CA PHE A 25 -0.44 8.74 9.21
C PHE A 25 -0.60 7.56 10.19
N THR A 26 -0.18 7.71 11.44
CA THR A 26 -0.13 6.61 12.42
C THR A 26 -0.91 6.88 13.68
N THR A 27 -1.09 8.14 14.07
CA THR A 27 -1.72 8.53 15.34
C THR A 27 -2.82 9.56 15.16
N TYR A 28 -3.70 9.62 16.15
CA TYR A 28 -4.68 10.68 16.28
C TYR A 28 -4.66 11.21 17.71
N THR A 29 -4.76 12.52 17.87
CA THR A 29 -4.62 13.22 19.14
C THR A 29 -5.79 14.19 19.31
N SER A 30 -6.51 14.03 20.41
CA SER A 30 -7.52 14.96 20.89
C SER A 30 -6.95 15.85 21.99
N ARG A 31 -7.10 17.16 21.82
CA ARG A 31 -6.76 18.17 22.83
C ARG A 31 -8.01 18.92 23.25
N LEU A 32 -8.23 19.04 24.54
CA LEU A 32 -9.35 19.80 25.10
C LEU A 32 -8.82 21.12 25.67
N TYR A 33 -9.41 22.23 25.22
CA TYR A 33 -9.12 23.57 25.70
C TYR A 33 -10.29 24.12 26.51
N LYS A 34 -10.00 24.86 27.58
CA LYS A 34 -10.95 25.67 28.35
C LYS A 34 -10.45 27.12 28.36
N ASN A 35 -11.26 28.04 27.85
CA ASN A 35 -10.92 29.47 27.71
C ASN A 35 -9.56 29.70 27.04
N GLY A 36 -9.23 28.88 26.02
CA GLY A 36 -7.96 28.94 25.29
C GLY A 36 -6.77 28.23 25.96
N HIS A 37 -6.92 27.72 27.18
CA HIS A 37 -5.88 26.94 27.87
C HIS A 37 -6.09 25.45 27.69
N LEU A 38 -5.02 24.72 27.33
CA LEU A 38 -5.05 23.26 27.23
C LEU A 38 -5.27 22.66 28.62
N ILE A 39 -6.31 21.85 28.77
CA ILE A 39 -6.64 21.19 30.04
C ILE A 39 -6.44 19.67 29.99
N ASP A 40 -6.49 19.06 28.79
CA ASP A 40 -6.25 17.63 28.64
C ASP A 40 -5.80 17.28 27.20
N GLU A 41 -5.02 16.22 27.07
CA GLU A 41 -4.51 15.69 25.79
C GLU A 41 -4.51 14.16 25.81
N LEU A 42 -5.20 13.56 24.83
CA LEU A 42 -5.28 12.12 24.64
C LEU A 42 -4.80 11.76 23.24
N THR A 43 -3.95 10.75 23.13
CA THR A 43 -3.46 10.25 21.83
C THR A 43 -3.76 8.77 21.68
N GLY A 44 -4.35 8.41 20.55
CA GLY A 44 -4.53 7.03 20.10
C GLY A 44 -3.68 6.71 18.87
N ASN A 45 -3.64 5.42 18.53
CA ASN A 45 -2.85 4.87 17.43
C ASN A 45 -3.77 4.09 16.47
N PHE A 46 -3.74 4.44 15.19
CA PHE A 46 -4.53 3.75 14.15
C PHE A 46 -4.10 2.28 13.96
N ILE A 47 -2.86 1.94 14.35
CA ILE A 47 -2.28 0.59 14.20
C ILE A 47 -2.83 -0.39 15.26
N ASP A 48 -3.23 0.14 16.41
CA ASP A 48 -3.72 -0.65 17.54
C ASP A 48 -5.25 -0.74 17.52
N GLU A 49 -5.94 0.39 17.68
CA GLU A 49 -7.41 0.43 17.66
C GLU A 49 -7.89 1.88 17.48
N LEU A 50 -8.88 2.10 16.59
CA LEU A 50 -9.52 3.40 16.45
C LEU A 50 -10.67 3.53 17.46
N LYS A 51 -10.36 4.14 18.60
CA LYS A 51 -11.30 4.41 19.70
C LYS A 51 -11.78 5.84 19.74
N VAL A 52 -12.99 6.01 20.26
CA VAL A 52 -13.47 7.29 20.78
C VAL A 52 -12.59 7.70 21.97
N LEU A 53 -12.10 8.94 21.95
CA LEU A 53 -11.32 9.50 23.06
C LEU A 53 -12.26 10.28 23.97
N THR A 54 -12.21 10.01 25.27
CA THR A 54 -13.06 10.68 26.26
C THR A 54 -12.22 11.41 27.29
N HIS A 55 -12.29 12.73 27.28
CA HIS A 55 -11.72 13.60 28.30
C HIS A 55 -12.64 13.63 29.52
N THR A 56 -12.08 13.56 30.72
CA THR A 56 -12.81 13.68 31.98
C THR A 56 -12.33 14.92 32.70
N VAL A 57 -13.20 15.92 32.85
CA VAL A 57 -12.91 17.16 33.56
C VAL A 57 -13.66 17.15 34.88
N HIS A 58 -12.91 17.21 35.97
CA HIS A 58 -13.47 17.36 37.32
C HIS A 58 -13.69 18.83 37.62
N SER A 59 -14.88 19.18 38.13
CA SER A 59 -15.16 20.52 38.64
C SER A 59 -14.74 20.63 40.11
N ASP A 60 -14.36 21.83 40.55
CA ASP A 60 -13.91 22.12 41.91
C ASP A 60 -15.00 21.86 42.98
N ASN A 61 -16.28 21.83 42.57
CA ASN A 61 -17.37 21.36 43.40
C ASN A 61 -17.43 19.83 43.38
N ALA A 62 -17.02 19.21 44.50
CA ALA A 62 -16.97 17.76 44.71
C ALA A 62 -18.29 17.07 44.32
N GLY A 63 -18.35 16.54 43.10
CA GLY A 63 -19.50 15.80 42.58
C GLY A 63 -19.78 15.97 41.09
N ASN A 64 -19.30 17.05 40.46
CA ASN A 64 -19.60 17.32 39.05
C ASN A 64 -18.48 16.84 38.12
N THR A 65 -18.81 15.89 37.24
CA THR A 65 -17.88 15.36 36.23
C THR A 65 -18.41 15.65 34.84
N LEU A 66 -17.61 16.37 34.06
CA LEU A 66 -17.86 16.65 32.65
C LEU A 66 -17.06 15.67 31.80
N LYS A 67 -17.75 14.87 30.97
CA LYS A 67 -17.13 13.94 30.02
C LYS A 67 -17.29 14.48 28.60
N VAL A 68 -16.18 14.70 27.92
CA VAL A 68 -16.15 15.17 26.53
C VAL A 68 -15.59 14.06 25.66
N SER A 69 -16.45 13.42 24.86
CA SER A 69 -16.09 12.32 23.96
C SER A 69 -15.97 12.82 22.53
N VAL A 70 -14.94 12.38 21.81
CA VAL A 70 -14.70 12.70 20.40
C VAL A 70 -14.45 11.45 19.58
N GLY A 71 -15.12 11.35 18.43
CA GLY A 71 -15.04 10.20 17.56
C GLY A 71 -15.47 10.49 16.14
N TYR A 72 -15.24 9.54 15.24
CA TYR A 72 -15.61 9.64 13.84
C TYR A 72 -17.10 9.33 13.66
N ILE A 73 -17.84 10.29 13.12
CA ILE A 73 -19.25 10.12 12.73
C ILE A 73 -19.40 9.48 11.34
N ASN A 74 -18.36 9.62 10.51
CA ASN A 74 -18.16 8.97 9.22
C ASN A 74 -16.65 8.89 8.93
N TRP A 75 -16.23 8.41 7.75
CA TRP A 75 -14.80 8.28 7.41
C TRP A 75 -14.03 9.59 7.20
N LEU A 76 -14.72 10.73 7.15
CA LEU A 76 -14.16 12.04 6.79
C LEU A 76 -14.27 13.08 7.90
N THR A 77 -15.16 12.90 8.87
CA THR A 77 -15.51 13.93 9.85
C THR A 77 -15.64 13.34 11.24
N VAL A 78 -15.21 14.13 12.22
CA VAL A 78 -15.37 13.83 13.65
C VAL A 78 -16.46 14.69 14.29
N GLY A 79 -17.14 14.09 15.26
CA GLY A 79 -18.11 14.73 16.15
C GLY A 79 -17.69 14.62 17.60
N ILE A 80 -18.25 15.51 18.42
CA ILE A 80 -18.16 15.48 19.88
C ILE A 80 -19.53 15.23 20.50
N GLU A 81 -19.52 14.55 21.65
CA GLU A 81 -20.63 14.47 22.59
C GLU A 81 -20.13 14.82 23.99
N VAL A 82 -20.88 15.65 24.70
CA VAL A 82 -20.55 16.15 26.03
C VAL A 82 -21.63 15.73 27.01
N TYR A 83 -21.20 15.13 28.11
CA TYR A 83 -22.07 14.64 29.17
C TYR A 83 -21.71 15.28 30.51
N HIS A 84 -22.72 15.72 31.24
CA HIS A 84 -22.59 16.16 32.62
C HIS A 84 -23.35 15.18 33.51
N ASN A 85 -22.67 14.51 34.45
CA ASN A 85 -23.30 13.55 35.39
C ASN A 85 -24.25 12.53 34.71
N HIS A 86 -23.89 12.07 33.50
CA HIS A 86 -24.64 11.15 32.62
C HIS A 86 -25.76 11.75 31.76
N GLU A 87 -26.05 13.04 31.89
CA GLU A 87 -26.98 13.76 30.99
C GLU A 87 -26.21 14.38 29.81
N ARG A 88 -26.70 14.18 28.58
CA ARG A 88 -26.05 14.72 27.37
C ARG A 88 -26.42 16.19 27.21
N ILE A 89 -25.44 17.08 27.38
CA ILE A 89 -25.64 18.53 27.31
C ILE A 89 -25.36 19.11 25.92
N CYS A 90 -24.47 18.49 25.15
CA CYS A 90 -24.08 18.97 23.84
C CYS A 90 -23.69 17.82 22.92
N ALA A 91 -24.12 17.89 21.66
CA ALA A 91 -23.64 17.03 20.59
C ALA A 91 -23.42 17.91 19.36
N SER A 92 -22.23 17.82 18.77
CA SER A 92 -21.95 18.58 17.54
C SER A 92 -22.80 18.13 16.34
N HIS A 93 -23.21 16.86 16.33
CA HIS A 93 -24.01 16.24 15.27
C HIS A 93 -25.04 15.32 15.95
N PRO A 94 -26.20 15.84 16.38
CA PRO A 94 -27.14 15.12 17.25
C PRO A 94 -27.66 13.79 16.69
N ASP A 95 -27.80 13.70 15.36
CA ASP A 95 -28.32 12.52 14.66
C ASP A 95 -27.24 11.50 14.26
N ASN A 96 -25.97 11.78 14.56
CA ASN A 96 -24.86 10.94 14.15
C ASN A 96 -24.10 10.35 15.33
N ASP A 97 -23.78 9.07 15.22
CA ASP A 97 -23.08 8.33 16.26
C ASP A 97 -21.57 8.54 16.16
N ILE A 98 -20.96 9.10 17.21
CA ILE A 98 -19.50 9.29 17.29
C ILE A 98 -18.73 7.95 17.38
N TYR A 99 -19.44 6.86 17.68
CA TYR A 99 -18.90 5.50 17.67
C TYR A 99 -19.05 4.83 16.29
N PHE A 100 -19.44 5.54 15.22
CA PHE A 100 -19.63 4.94 13.88
C PHE A 100 -18.41 4.14 13.43
N ALA A 101 -17.21 4.75 13.47
CA ALA A 101 -16.00 4.08 13.01
C ALA A 101 -15.58 2.93 13.93
N ASP A 102 -15.68 3.14 15.26
CA ASP A 102 -15.41 2.11 16.26
C ASP A 102 -16.34 0.89 16.09
N LYS A 103 -17.65 1.11 15.91
CA LYS A 103 -18.64 0.05 15.66
C LYS A 103 -18.43 -0.64 14.31
N LYS A 104 -18.12 0.11 13.24
CA LYS A 104 -17.81 -0.48 11.92
C LYS A 104 -16.57 -1.36 11.99
N LEU A 105 -15.51 -0.87 12.63
CA LEU A 105 -14.26 -1.61 12.82
C LEU A 105 -14.46 -2.80 13.76
N LYS A 106 -15.21 -2.67 14.84
CA LYS A 106 -15.58 -3.78 15.72
C LYS A 106 -16.53 -4.78 15.08
N LYS A 107 -17.38 -4.38 14.12
CA LYS A 107 -18.22 -5.31 13.35
C LYS A 107 -17.38 -6.08 12.34
N LEU A 108 -16.42 -5.40 11.70
CA LEU A 108 -15.41 -6.07 10.88
C LEU A 108 -14.59 -7.02 11.76
N ALA A 109 -13.99 -6.53 12.85
CA ALA A 109 -13.20 -7.32 13.78
C ALA A 109 -14.00 -8.39 14.56
N GLY A 110 -15.29 -8.20 14.80
CA GLY A 110 -16.16 -9.15 15.51
C GLY A 110 -16.66 -10.30 14.64
N THR A 111 -16.61 -10.13 13.31
CA THR A 111 -16.68 -11.24 12.35
C THR A 111 -15.35 -12.02 12.31
N HIS A 112 -14.33 -11.49 13.00
CA HIS A 112 -12.93 -11.82 12.90
C HIS A 112 -12.28 -11.84 14.30
N ALA A 113 -13.00 -12.24 15.36
CA ALA A 113 -12.47 -12.19 16.73
C ALA A 113 -11.36 -13.25 16.97
N GLN A 114 -11.35 -14.32 16.18
CA GLN A 114 -10.18 -15.20 16.02
C GLN A 114 -9.01 -14.52 15.28
N GLU A 115 -9.27 -13.42 14.59
CA GLU A 115 -8.35 -12.77 13.66
C GLU A 115 -7.46 -11.71 14.33
N THR A 116 -7.69 -11.32 15.60
CA THR A 116 -6.83 -10.32 16.26
C THR A 116 -5.47 -10.90 16.64
N GLU A 117 -5.42 -12.19 17.00
CA GLU A 117 -4.17 -12.93 17.18
C GLU A 117 -3.55 -13.29 15.83
N THR A 118 -4.33 -13.70 14.83
CA THR A 118 -3.79 -13.98 13.49
C THR A 118 -3.26 -12.72 12.83
N LEU A 119 -3.90 -11.55 12.96
CA LEU A 119 -3.40 -10.27 12.44
C LEU A 119 -2.10 -9.85 13.13
N LYS A 120 -1.96 -10.10 14.44
CA LYS A 120 -0.68 -9.88 15.15
C LYS A 120 0.39 -10.85 14.66
N GLN A 121 0.06 -12.13 14.45
CA GLN A 121 0.98 -13.14 13.90
C GLN A 121 1.35 -12.86 12.45
N GLU A 122 0.41 -12.45 11.60
CA GLU A 122 0.62 -12.02 10.21
C GLU A 122 1.51 -10.78 10.17
N ARG A 123 1.24 -9.79 11.02
CA ARG A 123 2.08 -8.58 11.14
C ARG A 123 3.49 -8.91 11.62
N GLN A 124 3.64 -9.87 12.52
CA GLN A 124 4.95 -10.34 12.98
C GLN A 124 5.70 -11.10 11.86
N LYS A 125 5.04 -12.03 11.16
CA LYS A 125 5.57 -12.72 9.97
C LYS A 125 5.98 -11.72 8.88
N GLN A 126 5.16 -10.71 8.60
CA GLN A 126 5.46 -9.63 7.66
C GLN A 126 6.68 -8.81 8.11
N SER A 127 6.79 -8.48 9.39
CA SER A 127 7.93 -7.73 9.92
C SER A 127 9.25 -8.52 9.80
N GLU A 128 9.21 -9.82 10.00
CA GLU A 128 10.35 -10.72 9.84
C GLU A 128 10.74 -10.90 8.37
N GLN A 129 9.75 -11.04 7.48
CA GLN A 129 9.95 -11.05 6.03
C GLN A 129 10.57 -9.73 5.55
N TRP A 130 10.06 -8.58 6.00
CA TRP A 130 10.63 -7.27 5.69
C TRP A 130 12.07 -7.16 6.19
N ARG A 131 12.35 -7.56 7.43
CA ARG A 131 13.70 -7.50 8.00
C ARG A 131 14.70 -8.33 7.20
N LYS A 132 14.26 -9.46 6.65
CA LYS A 132 15.06 -10.35 5.79
C LYS A 132 15.23 -9.79 4.37
N ASN A 133 14.17 -9.24 3.79
CA ASN A 133 14.11 -8.89 2.36
C ASN A 133 14.48 -7.43 2.05
N LYS A 134 14.54 -6.54 3.06
CA LYS A 134 14.76 -5.10 2.87
C LYS A 134 15.95 -4.77 1.98
N HIS A 135 17.06 -5.49 2.10
CA HIS A 135 18.28 -5.22 1.34
C HIS A 135 18.09 -5.43 -0.15
N SER A 136 17.38 -6.50 -0.52
CA SER A 136 17.02 -6.77 -1.91
C SER A 136 16.02 -5.75 -2.46
N ILE A 137 15.04 -5.34 -1.64
CA ILE A 137 14.06 -4.31 -2.04
C ILE A 137 14.76 -2.97 -2.28
N PHE A 138 15.70 -2.59 -1.40
CA PHE A 138 16.51 -1.38 -1.59
C PHE A 138 17.41 -1.46 -2.82
N ALA A 139 17.96 -2.64 -3.14
CA ALA A 139 18.76 -2.81 -4.35
C ALA A 139 17.92 -2.59 -5.63
N ASP A 140 16.71 -3.16 -5.67
CA ASP A 140 15.78 -2.95 -6.78
C ASP A 140 15.36 -1.48 -6.93
N ILE A 141 15.00 -0.82 -5.82
CA ILE A 141 14.65 0.60 -5.80
C ILE A 141 15.85 1.45 -6.24
N GLY A 142 17.04 1.14 -5.76
CA GLY A 142 18.27 1.85 -6.10
C GLY A 142 18.60 1.76 -7.59
N LEU A 143 18.46 0.58 -8.20
CA LEU A 143 18.63 0.40 -9.64
C LEU A 143 17.58 1.19 -10.44
N GLY A 144 16.32 1.14 -10.04
CA GLY A 144 15.26 1.92 -10.70
C GLY A 144 15.46 3.44 -10.57
N ALA A 145 15.88 3.91 -9.39
CA ALA A 145 16.19 5.31 -9.15
C ALA A 145 17.40 5.78 -9.97
N ALA A 146 18.44 4.95 -10.09
CA ALA A 146 19.60 5.26 -10.93
C ALA A 146 19.20 5.40 -12.40
N PHE A 147 18.36 4.50 -12.93
CA PHE A 147 17.81 4.61 -14.28
C PHE A 147 17.08 5.96 -14.46
N PHE A 148 16.18 6.29 -13.54
CA PHE A 148 15.39 7.51 -13.61
C PHE A 148 16.27 8.77 -13.57
N ILE A 149 17.21 8.84 -12.62
CA ILE A 149 18.13 9.97 -12.47
C ILE A 149 18.92 10.16 -13.76
N VAL A 150 19.56 9.11 -14.29
CA VAL A 150 20.36 9.20 -15.52
C VAL A 150 19.49 9.58 -16.71
N SER A 151 18.30 9.00 -16.87
CA SER A 151 17.40 9.39 -17.96
C SER A 151 17.01 10.88 -17.88
N LYS A 152 16.84 11.41 -16.66
CA LYS A 152 16.39 12.77 -16.44
C LYS A 152 17.52 13.79 -16.59
N THR A 153 18.74 13.45 -16.14
CA THR A 153 19.90 14.33 -16.24
C THR A 153 20.48 14.38 -17.64
N THR A 154 20.49 13.24 -18.33
CA THR A 154 21.15 13.11 -19.63
C THR A 154 20.19 13.31 -20.80
N GLY A 155 18.89 13.14 -20.58
CA GLY A 155 17.87 13.18 -21.65
C GLY A 155 17.90 11.97 -22.59
N ASP A 156 18.83 11.04 -22.40
CA ASP A 156 19.05 9.88 -23.26
C ASP A 156 18.67 8.58 -22.53
N LEU A 157 17.64 7.91 -23.05
CA LEU A 157 17.13 6.64 -22.54
C LEU A 157 18.12 5.48 -22.76
N THR A 158 18.95 5.57 -23.78
CA THR A 158 19.97 4.56 -24.12
C THR A 158 21.09 4.59 -23.08
N VAL A 159 21.60 5.78 -22.74
CA VAL A 159 22.60 5.96 -21.68
C VAL A 159 22.05 5.49 -20.32
N ALA A 160 20.78 5.80 -20.02
CA ALA A 160 20.12 5.33 -18.81
C ALA A 160 20.02 3.80 -18.75
N ALA A 161 19.65 3.17 -19.87
CA ALA A 161 19.56 1.72 -19.98
C ALA A 161 20.93 1.06 -19.79
N PHE A 162 21.97 1.51 -20.50
CA PHE A 162 23.33 0.96 -20.35
C PHE A 162 23.93 1.17 -18.97
N THR A 163 23.70 2.33 -18.36
CA THR A 163 24.16 2.59 -16.99
C THR A 163 23.48 1.63 -16.01
N SER A 164 22.18 1.40 -16.18
CA SER A 164 21.43 0.46 -15.33
C SER A 164 21.84 -0.99 -15.55
N ILE A 165 22.20 -1.36 -16.78
CA ILE A 165 22.79 -2.67 -17.10
C ILE A 165 24.13 -2.83 -16.39
N ALA A 166 25.01 -1.84 -16.48
CA ALA A 166 26.32 -1.84 -15.82
C ALA A 166 26.18 -1.95 -14.29
N LEU A 167 25.27 -1.19 -13.69
CA LEU A 167 24.97 -1.25 -12.26
C LEU A 167 24.38 -2.61 -11.85
N GLY A 168 23.48 -3.18 -12.65
CA GLY A 168 22.91 -4.51 -12.40
C GLY A 168 23.98 -5.61 -12.45
N LEU A 169 24.89 -5.57 -13.42
CA LEU A 169 26.04 -6.48 -13.50
C LEU A 169 27.00 -6.27 -12.33
N ALA A 170 27.30 -5.03 -11.96
CA ALA A 170 28.10 -4.72 -10.79
C ALA A 170 27.47 -5.29 -9.51
N LEU A 171 26.14 -5.21 -9.37
CA LEU A 171 25.41 -5.81 -8.24
C LEU A 171 25.59 -7.33 -8.20
N VAL A 172 25.60 -8.01 -9.35
CA VAL A 172 25.87 -9.46 -9.45
C VAL A 172 27.28 -9.80 -8.95
N VAL A 173 28.27 -8.95 -9.25
CA VAL A 173 29.63 -9.11 -8.75
C VAL A 173 29.70 -8.84 -7.25
N VAL A 174 29.11 -7.74 -6.78
CA VAL A 174 29.08 -7.33 -5.36
C VAL A 174 28.39 -8.39 -4.49
N GLN A 175 27.33 -9.02 -4.99
CA GLN A 175 26.63 -10.11 -4.29
C GLN A 175 27.58 -11.23 -3.83
N ARG A 176 28.67 -11.50 -4.56
CA ARG A 176 29.65 -12.53 -4.19
C ARG A 176 30.43 -12.18 -2.92
N PHE A 177 30.54 -10.89 -2.60
CA PHE A 177 31.31 -10.38 -1.48
C PHE A 177 30.44 -10.00 -0.28
N VAL A 178 29.12 -10.01 -0.45
CA VAL A 178 28.16 -9.54 0.54
C VAL A 178 27.31 -10.70 1.05
N LYS A 179 27.21 -10.84 2.38
CA LYS A 179 26.42 -11.90 3.03
C LYS A 179 24.91 -11.69 2.95
N VAL A 180 24.46 -10.45 2.70
CA VAL A 180 23.04 -10.14 2.51
C VAL A 180 22.60 -10.45 1.08
N ASP A 181 21.36 -10.92 0.94
CA ASP A 181 20.74 -11.20 -0.36
C ASP A 181 20.29 -9.88 -1.01
N LEU A 182 21.05 -9.40 -1.99
CA LEU A 182 20.76 -8.22 -2.81
C LEU A 182 20.01 -8.60 -4.09
N LEU A 183 20.25 -9.81 -4.62
CA LEU A 183 19.70 -10.28 -5.92
C LEU A 183 18.42 -11.09 -5.82
N GLY A 184 17.96 -11.42 -4.61
CA GLY A 184 16.77 -12.24 -4.46
C GLY A 184 15.45 -11.57 -4.84
N GLY A 185 15.48 -10.29 -5.23
CA GLY A 185 14.37 -9.52 -5.77
C GLY A 185 14.31 -9.64 -7.28
N PHE A 186 13.94 -8.56 -7.95
CA PHE A 186 13.81 -8.50 -9.40
C PHE A 186 14.98 -7.83 -10.11
N ALA A 187 16.00 -7.33 -9.40
CA ALA A 187 17.19 -6.69 -9.98
C ALA A 187 17.73 -7.42 -11.22
N VAL A 188 18.09 -8.70 -11.11
CA VAL A 188 18.68 -9.47 -12.22
C VAL A 188 17.71 -9.60 -13.39
N PHE A 189 16.44 -9.87 -13.10
CA PHE A 189 15.40 -9.99 -14.13
C PHE A 189 15.21 -8.65 -14.86
N GLY A 190 15.12 -7.55 -14.11
CA GLY A 190 15.03 -6.20 -14.65
C GLY A 190 16.25 -5.83 -15.50
N THR A 191 17.46 -6.17 -15.05
CA THR A 191 18.70 -5.94 -15.82
C THR A 191 18.68 -6.69 -17.16
N VAL A 192 18.29 -7.96 -17.16
CA VAL A 192 18.18 -8.75 -18.40
C VAL A 192 17.12 -8.17 -19.33
N MET A 193 15.96 -7.78 -18.79
CA MET A 193 14.92 -7.14 -19.58
C MET A 193 15.38 -5.79 -20.15
N LEU A 194 16.07 -4.95 -19.38
CA LEU A 194 16.64 -3.71 -19.88
C LEU A 194 17.66 -3.95 -21.00
N LEU A 195 18.50 -4.98 -20.88
CA LEU A 195 19.43 -5.37 -21.93
C LEU A 195 18.71 -5.75 -23.22
N ILE A 196 17.68 -6.61 -23.13
CA ILE A 196 16.87 -6.99 -24.30
C ILE A 196 16.21 -5.76 -24.92
N SER A 197 15.61 -4.90 -24.09
CA SER A 197 14.96 -3.66 -24.54
C SER A 197 15.96 -2.70 -25.21
N ALA A 198 17.18 -2.58 -24.68
CA ALA A 198 18.23 -1.74 -25.26
C ALA A 198 18.70 -2.30 -26.61
N LEU A 199 18.92 -3.61 -26.71
CA LEU A 199 19.30 -4.26 -27.97
C LEU A 199 18.22 -4.11 -29.04
N LEU A 200 16.94 -4.25 -28.67
CA LEU A 200 15.83 -4.00 -29.57
C LEU A 200 15.81 -2.55 -30.06
N SER A 201 16.00 -1.58 -29.15
CA SER A 201 16.05 -0.16 -29.51
C SER A 201 17.25 0.22 -30.39
N LEU A 202 18.38 -0.47 -30.29
CA LEU A 202 19.53 -0.25 -31.19
C LEU A 202 19.32 -0.88 -32.57
N THR A 203 18.61 -2.00 -32.63
CA THR A 203 18.43 -2.77 -33.86
C THR A 203 17.27 -2.25 -34.70
N PHE A 204 16.23 -1.71 -34.07
CA PHE A 204 15.00 -1.27 -34.73
C PHE A 204 14.68 0.19 -34.39
N ASP A 205 14.74 1.05 -35.40
CA ASP A 205 14.51 2.49 -35.29
C ASP A 205 13.14 2.92 -35.86
N SER A 206 12.27 1.96 -36.19
CA SER A 206 10.96 2.27 -36.75
C SER A 206 9.93 2.54 -35.65
N GLU A 207 9.07 3.53 -35.91
CA GLU A 207 8.00 3.98 -35.01
C GLU A 207 7.07 2.82 -34.61
N PHE A 208 6.73 1.95 -35.57
CA PHE A 208 5.94 0.75 -35.31
C PHE A 208 6.62 -0.23 -34.33
N PHE A 209 7.95 -0.38 -34.40
CA PHE A 209 8.70 -1.20 -33.44
C PHE A 209 8.76 -0.57 -32.05
N VAL A 210 8.74 0.76 -31.95
CA VAL A 210 8.61 1.47 -30.67
C VAL A 210 7.26 1.13 -30.02
N GLN A 211 6.17 1.15 -30.79
CA GLN A 211 4.83 0.80 -30.29
C GLN A 211 4.74 -0.68 -29.87
N LEU A 212 5.40 -1.59 -30.61
CA LEU A 212 5.43 -3.02 -30.30
C LEU A 212 6.38 -3.42 -29.18
N LYS A 213 7.26 -2.53 -28.72
CA LYS A 213 8.25 -2.83 -27.68
C LYS A 213 7.59 -3.37 -26.41
N GLY A 214 6.49 -2.76 -25.98
CA GLY A 214 5.70 -3.23 -24.83
C GLY A 214 5.15 -4.64 -25.03
N THR A 215 4.65 -4.95 -26.23
CA THR A 215 4.16 -6.28 -26.61
C THR A 215 5.26 -7.33 -26.56
N ILE A 216 6.41 -7.07 -27.18
CA ILE A 216 7.53 -8.03 -27.23
C ILE A 216 8.03 -8.32 -25.81
N MET A 217 8.24 -7.28 -25.01
CA MET A 217 8.69 -7.43 -23.62
C MET A 217 7.66 -8.15 -22.75
N GLY A 218 6.36 -7.86 -22.95
CA GLY A 218 5.25 -8.53 -22.28
C GLY A 218 5.19 -10.02 -22.61
N VAL A 219 5.33 -10.40 -23.88
CA VAL A 219 5.38 -11.81 -24.30
C VAL A 219 6.59 -12.53 -23.71
N LEU A 220 7.79 -11.95 -23.80
CA LEU A 220 9.00 -12.56 -23.26
C LEU A 220 8.90 -12.76 -21.73
N GLY A 221 8.47 -11.73 -21.01
CA GLY A 221 8.24 -11.82 -19.57
C GLY A 221 7.21 -12.89 -19.22
N ALA A 222 6.10 -12.93 -19.94
CA ALA A 222 5.05 -13.91 -19.73
C ALA A 222 5.52 -15.35 -20.01
N LEU A 223 6.33 -15.59 -21.05
CA LEU A 223 6.88 -16.91 -21.35
C LEU A 223 7.84 -17.38 -20.26
N VAL A 224 8.70 -16.50 -19.76
CA VAL A 224 9.62 -16.83 -18.65
C VAL A 224 8.84 -17.18 -17.39
N LEU A 225 7.77 -16.45 -17.09
CA LEU A 225 6.85 -16.76 -16.00
C LEU A 225 6.11 -18.08 -16.24
N LEU A 226 5.63 -18.33 -17.46
CA LEU A 226 4.95 -19.57 -17.83
C LEU A 226 5.84 -20.78 -17.58
N VAL A 227 7.10 -20.70 -18.00
CA VAL A 227 8.10 -21.76 -17.81
C VAL A 227 8.31 -22.04 -16.32
N ASP A 228 8.41 -21.01 -15.48
CA ASP A 228 8.50 -21.20 -14.03
C ASP A 228 7.21 -21.79 -13.44
N GLY A 229 6.04 -21.30 -13.86
CA GLY A 229 4.74 -21.78 -13.39
C GLY A 229 4.46 -23.25 -13.75
N VAL A 230 4.75 -23.64 -14.99
CA VAL A 230 4.48 -24.99 -15.51
C VAL A 230 5.54 -25.99 -15.04
N PHE A 231 6.82 -25.69 -15.22
CA PHE A 231 7.89 -26.68 -14.98
C PHE A 231 8.47 -26.61 -13.57
N ARG A 232 8.46 -25.44 -12.93
CA ARG A 232 9.05 -25.24 -11.59
C ARG A 232 8.00 -24.97 -10.51
N LYS A 233 6.70 -25.04 -10.84
CA LYS A 233 5.57 -24.79 -9.94
C LYS A 233 5.63 -23.40 -9.27
N GLY A 234 6.19 -22.41 -9.97
CA GLY A 234 6.32 -21.03 -9.48
C GLY A 234 7.40 -20.81 -8.43
N ARG A 235 8.31 -21.79 -8.21
CA ARG A 235 9.32 -21.74 -7.14
C ARG A 235 10.37 -20.65 -7.33
N TYR A 236 10.54 -20.10 -8.53
CA TYR A 236 11.49 -19.02 -8.76
C TYR A 236 10.83 -17.65 -8.58
N PHE A 237 9.75 -17.34 -9.28
CA PHE A 237 9.17 -16.00 -9.29
C PHE A 237 8.21 -15.74 -8.13
N ALA A 238 7.43 -16.72 -7.69
CA ALA A 238 6.45 -16.49 -6.62
C ALA A 238 7.11 -16.04 -5.30
N PRO A 239 8.18 -16.68 -4.79
CA PRO A 239 8.83 -16.22 -3.56
C PRO A 239 9.46 -14.83 -3.68
N ARG A 240 9.76 -14.37 -4.90
CA ARG A 240 10.27 -13.02 -5.15
C ARG A 240 9.14 -12.00 -5.10
N PHE A 241 8.02 -12.28 -5.75
CA PHE A 241 6.81 -11.46 -5.65
C PHE A 241 6.31 -11.35 -4.22
N GLU A 242 6.31 -12.46 -3.48
CA GLU A 242 5.89 -12.52 -2.07
C GLU A 242 6.70 -11.57 -1.16
N ARG A 243 7.90 -11.12 -1.57
CA ARG A 243 8.67 -10.11 -0.82
C ARG A 243 8.03 -8.71 -0.85
N TYR A 244 7.20 -8.44 -1.85
CA TYR A 244 6.54 -7.14 -2.08
C TYR A 244 5.04 -7.20 -1.77
N LEU A 245 4.51 -8.39 -1.50
CA LEU A 245 3.10 -8.59 -1.19
C LEU A 245 2.88 -8.72 0.31
N ASN A 246 1.75 -8.20 0.78
CA ASN A 246 1.37 -8.29 2.19
C ASN A 246 0.70 -9.61 2.57
N SER A 247 0.52 -10.54 1.63
CA SER A 247 -0.20 -11.80 1.88
C SER A 247 0.50 -12.99 1.22
N PRO A 248 0.50 -14.16 1.88
CA PRO A 248 1.04 -15.37 1.29
C PRO A 248 0.23 -15.77 0.06
N ILE A 249 0.92 -16.18 -0.99
CA ILE A 249 0.32 -16.51 -2.29
C ILE A 249 0.50 -17.99 -2.61
N LYS A 250 -0.46 -18.57 -3.34
CA LYS A 250 -0.30 -19.91 -3.93
C LYS A 250 0.64 -19.79 -5.12
N HIS A 251 1.88 -20.27 -4.98
CA HIS A 251 2.98 -20.01 -5.92
C HIS A 251 2.67 -20.38 -7.37
N GLN A 252 2.28 -21.62 -7.65
CA GLN A 252 2.01 -22.08 -9.02
C GLN A 252 0.87 -21.32 -9.71
N PRO A 253 -0.36 -21.24 -9.17
CA PRO A 253 -1.46 -20.54 -9.83
C PRO A 253 -1.22 -19.02 -9.90
N PHE A 254 -0.49 -18.43 -8.95
CA PHE A 254 -0.08 -17.03 -9.03
C PHE A 254 0.83 -16.76 -10.23
N VAL A 255 1.91 -17.54 -10.40
CA VAL A 255 2.87 -17.33 -11.50
C VAL A 255 2.25 -17.64 -12.86
N ILE A 256 1.43 -18.70 -12.97
CA ILE A 256 0.67 -18.99 -14.19
C ILE A 256 -0.32 -17.86 -14.49
N GLY A 257 -1.05 -17.37 -13.48
CA GLY A 257 -1.98 -16.26 -13.65
C GLY A 257 -1.27 -14.98 -14.07
N LEU A 258 -0.08 -14.70 -13.54
CA LEU A 258 0.74 -13.55 -13.93
C LEU A 258 1.24 -13.68 -15.37
N SER A 259 1.60 -14.89 -15.80
CA SER A 259 1.94 -15.17 -17.20
C SER A 259 0.75 -14.93 -18.13
N VAL A 260 -0.44 -15.45 -17.79
CA VAL A 260 -1.67 -15.23 -18.58
C VAL A 260 -2.00 -13.74 -18.66
N LEU A 261 -1.89 -13.02 -17.54
CA LEU A 261 -2.08 -11.58 -17.49
C LEU A 261 -1.08 -10.87 -18.41
N GLY A 262 0.21 -11.23 -18.37
CA GLY A 262 1.23 -10.67 -19.25
C GLY A 262 0.95 -10.91 -20.74
N LEU A 263 0.52 -12.12 -21.12
CA LEU A 263 0.10 -12.42 -22.50
C LEU A 263 -1.13 -11.62 -22.91
N MET A 264 -2.10 -11.47 -22.01
CA MET A 264 -3.30 -10.69 -22.27
C MET A 264 -2.96 -9.20 -22.49
N MET A 265 -2.13 -8.61 -21.62
CA MET A 265 -1.68 -7.23 -21.79
C MET A 265 -0.86 -7.05 -23.07
N ALA A 266 0.02 -8.01 -23.40
CA ALA A 266 0.74 -7.97 -24.67
C ALA A 266 -0.21 -8.04 -25.88
N GLY A 267 -1.26 -8.87 -25.81
CA GLY A 267 -2.30 -8.93 -26.84
C GLY A 267 -3.08 -7.63 -26.98
N ILE A 268 -3.43 -6.98 -25.87
CA ILE A 268 -4.07 -5.65 -25.88
C ILE A 268 -3.13 -4.62 -26.48
N ASN A 269 -1.87 -4.58 -26.04
CA ASN A 269 -0.86 -3.65 -26.55
C ASN A 269 -0.64 -3.83 -28.06
N TYR A 270 -0.64 -5.07 -28.55
CA TYR A 270 -0.59 -5.37 -29.98
C TYR A 270 -1.83 -4.86 -30.73
N ALA A 271 -3.02 -5.08 -30.19
CA ALA A 271 -4.27 -4.62 -30.78
C ALA A 271 -4.34 -3.08 -30.82
N VAL A 272 -3.92 -2.40 -29.75
CA VAL A 272 -3.85 -0.94 -29.68
C VAL A 272 -2.86 -0.41 -30.72
N ALA A 273 -1.67 -0.99 -30.82
CA ALA A 273 -0.66 -0.56 -31.80
C ALA A 273 -1.06 -0.81 -33.27
N THR A 274 -1.96 -1.76 -33.54
CA THR A 274 -2.35 -2.11 -34.92
C THR A 274 -3.67 -1.51 -35.37
N LEU A 275 -4.60 -1.25 -34.44
CA LEU A 275 -5.97 -0.83 -34.76
C LEU A 275 -6.25 0.64 -34.44
N LEU A 276 -5.44 1.28 -33.59
CA LEU A 276 -5.67 2.67 -33.17
C LEU A 276 -4.70 3.64 -33.82
N THR A 277 -5.05 4.92 -33.81
CA THR A 277 -4.14 5.99 -34.23
C THR A 277 -3.06 6.24 -33.19
N GLU A 278 -1.99 6.93 -33.57
CA GLU A 278 -0.88 7.27 -32.68
C GLU A 278 -1.33 8.04 -31.43
N ASP A 279 -2.19 9.06 -31.58
CA ASP A 279 -2.73 9.83 -30.46
C ASP A 279 -3.52 8.96 -29.47
N GLN A 280 -4.27 7.99 -29.98
CA GLN A 280 -5.04 7.04 -29.18
C GLN A 280 -4.12 6.05 -28.47
N TRP A 281 -3.09 5.55 -29.16
CA TRP A 281 -2.05 4.72 -28.58
C TRP A 281 -1.31 5.45 -27.45
N LEU A 282 -0.94 6.72 -27.66
CA LEU A 282 -0.27 7.55 -26.66
C LEU A 282 -1.15 7.75 -25.42
N THR A 283 -2.44 8.00 -25.64
CA THR A 283 -3.43 8.12 -24.56
C THR A 283 -3.55 6.82 -23.78
N TYR A 284 -3.65 5.69 -24.49
CA TYR A 284 -3.75 4.37 -23.88
C TYR A 284 -2.51 4.04 -23.04
N THR A 285 -1.30 4.17 -23.61
CA THR A 285 -0.06 3.80 -22.91
C THR A 285 0.23 4.72 -21.71
N THR A 286 -0.26 5.96 -21.75
CA THR A 286 -0.04 6.94 -20.68
C THR A 286 -1.02 6.77 -19.54
N PHE A 287 -2.31 6.56 -19.84
CA PHE A 287 -3.37 6.66 -18.83
C PHE A 287 -4.15 5.38 -18.57
N ILE A 288 -4.16 4.41 -19.49
CA ILE A 288 -5.07 3.25 -19.41
C ILE A 288 -4.30 1.95 -19.10
N ASP A 289 -3.15 1.74 -19.75
CA ASP A 289 -2.37 0.49 -19.67
C ASP A 289 -2.03 0.11 -18.21
N MET A 290 -1.44 1.05 -17.46
CA MET A 290 -1.06 0.84 -16.06
C MET A 290 -2.26 0.59 -15.13
N PRO A 291 -3.32 1.43 -15.11
CA PRO A 291 -4.50 1.15 -14.30
C PRO A 291 -5.16 -0.19 -14.62
N LEU A 292 -5.25 -0.55 -15.91
CA LEU A 292 -5.80 -1.83 -16.33
C LEU A 292 -4.98 -3.01 -15.78
N TYR A 293 -3.65 -2.95 -15.94
CA TYR A 293 -2.74 -3.94 -15.38
C TYR A 293 -2.93 -4.08 -13.86
N LEU A 294 -2.97 -2.96 -13.13
CA LEU A 294 -3.12 -2.96 -11.67
C LEU A 294 -4.43 -3.61 -11.22
N ILE A 295 -5.56 -3.28 -11.86
CA ILE A 295 -6.86 -3.87 -11.55
C ILE A 295 -6.81 -5.40 -11.70
N LEU A 296 -6.29 -5.87 -12.84
CA LEU A 296 -6.17 -7.30 -13.13
C LEU A 296 -5.20 -8.01 -12.17
N PHE A 297 -4.10 -7.35 -11.84
CA PHE A 297 -3.10 -7.86 -10.91
C PHE A 297 -3.67 -8.01 -9.49
N PHE A 298 -4.42 -7.02 -8.99
CA PHE A 298 -5.08 -7.13 -7.69
C PHE A 298 -6.19 -8.19 -7.68
N MET A 299 -6.93 -8.35 -8.78
CA MET A 299 -7.88 -9.45 -8.92
C MET A 299 -7.18 -10.81 -8.86
N LEU A 300 -6.01 -10.95 -9.49
CA LEU A 300 -5.20 -12.16 -9.44
C LEU A 300 -4.71 -12.46 -8.01
N ILE A 301 -4.19 -11.45 -7.31
CA ILE A 301 -3.76 -11.60 -5.90
C ILE A 301 -4.94 -12.05 -5.04
N SER A 302 -6.10 -11.42 -5.19
CA SER A 302 -7.30 -11.77 -4.43
C SER A 302 -7.70 -13.24 -4.62
N LYS A 303 -7.59 -13.77 -5.85
CA LYS A 303 -7.89 -15.19 -6.15
C LYS A 303 -6.83 -16.18 -5.69
N THR A 304 -5.57 -15.75 -5.63
CA THR A 304 -4.42 -16.64 -5.39
C THR A 304 -3.85 -16.52 -3.98
N SER A 305 -4.30 -15.53 -3.21
CA SER A 305 -3.99 -15.39 -1.80
C SER A 305 -4.45 -16.62 -1.02
N GLN A 306 -3.58 -17.12 -0.15
CA GLN A 306 -3.93 -18.20 0.78
C GLN A 306 -4.73 -17.58 1.93
N LYS A 307 -6.06 -17.68 1.87
CA LYS A 307 -6.88 -17.58 3.07
C LYS A 307 -6.64 -18.87 3.86
N GLU A 308 -5.98 -18.78 5.01
CA GLU A 308 -5.87 -19.93 5.92
C GLU A 308 -7.31 -20.40 6.24
N ALA A 309 -7.59 -21.69 6.02
CA ALA A 309 -8.87 -22.27 6.34
C ALA A 309 -9.09 -22.14 7.86
N PRO A 310 -10.32 -21.83 8.34
CA PRO A 310 -10.60 -21.89 9.76
C PRO A 310 -10.29 -23.30 10.24
N GLY A 311 -9.26 -23.42 11.08
CA GLY A 311 -8.79 -24.70 11.60
C GLY A 311 -9.98 -25.47 12.18
N ILE A 312 -10.24 -26.65 11.63
CA ILE A 312 -11.13 -27.62 12.24
C ILE A 312 -10.48 -27.98 13.57
N SER A 313 -11.04 -27.42 14.65
CA SER A 313 -10.76 -27.82 16.01
C SER A 313 -11.09 -29.31 16.12
N ASN A 314 -10.05 -30.15 16.05
CA ASN A 314 -10.21 -31.56 16.37
C ASN A 314 -10.36 -31.69 17.89
N ARG A 315 -11.45 -32.36 18.24
CA ARG A 315 -11.86 -32.81 19.58
C ARG A 315 -10.73 -33.36 20.42
#